data_AF-A0A6P0XZJ6-F1
#
_entry.id   AF-A0A6P0XZJ6-F1
#
_cell.length_a   1.000
_cell.length_b   1.000
_cell.length_c   1.000
_cell.angle_alpha   90.00
_cell.angle_beta   90.00
_cell.angle_gamma   90.00
#
_symmetry.space_group_name_H-M   'P 1'
#
loop_
_entity.id
_entity.type
_entity.pdbx_description
1 polymer ?
#
loop_
_entity_poly.entity_id
_entity_poly.type
_entity_poly.pdbx_seq_one_letter_code
_entity_poly.pdbx_strand_id
1 'polypeptide(L)'
;RMKMVTLGQQRFRILEYLREKPYRVGLVEWIEDKPPEEDLRPLGTEVEQLLRDVVHLSAKLTAQKIELPEDLPTLPVELSYWVASNLHGVASEQQTLLEMQKTADRLRREAEILASTRNHLAARTALKDALD
;
A
#
# COMPACT_ATOMS: atom_id res chain seq x y z
N ARG A 1 29.08 3.63 8.68
CA ARG A 1 27.70 3.29 8.25
C ARG A 1 26.75 3.74 9.34
N MET A 2 25.84 4.66 9.05
CA MET A 2 24.78 5.06 9.98
C MET A 2 23.56 4.18 9.73
N LYS A 3 22.92 3.67 10.79
CA LYS A 3 21.60 3.03 10.73
C LYS A 3 20.61 4.01 11.33
N MET A 4 19.55 4.32 10.60
CA MET A 4 18.52 5.25 11.03
C MET A 4 17.17 4.57 10.91
N VAL A 5 16.39 4.63 11.99
CA VAL A 5 15.01 4.15 12.02
C VAL A 5 14.11 5.38 11.96
N THR A 6 13.10 5.34 11.10
CA THR A 6 12.22 6.47 10.83
C THR A 6 10.76 6.03 10.89
N LEU A 7 9.91 6.92 11.39
CA LEU A 7 8.46 6.75 11.38
C LEU A 7 7.84 7.90 10.58
N GLY A 8 6.98 7.58 9.62
CA GLY A 8 6.19 8.60 8.91
C GLY A 8 5.24 9.31 9.88
N GLN A 9 5.16 10.63 9.79
CA GLN A 9 4.33 11.45 10.68
C GLN A 9 3.16 12.05 9.92
N GLN A 10 3.46 12.92 8.96
CA GLN A 10 2.45 13.64 8.18
C GLN A 10 2.92 13.82 6.74
N ARG A 11 1.97 13.85 5.83
CA ARG A 11 2.23 14.12 4.42
C ARG A 11 2.33 15.61 4.17
N PHE A 12 3.18 15.97 3.23
CA PHE A 12 3.38 17.34 2.83
C PHE A 12 3.63 17.41 1.32
N ARG A 13 3.34 18.55 0.71
CA ARG A 13 3.74 18.87 -0.66
C ARG A 13 4.91 19.82 -0.62
N ILE A 14 5.94 19.51 -1.41
CA ILE A 14 7.07 20.42 -1.60
C ILE A 14 6.59 21.56 -2.50
N LEU A 15 6.74 22.80 -2.03
CA LEU A 15 6.41 24.01 -2.79
C LEU A 15 7.62 24.47 -3.61
N GLU A 16 8.78 24.58 -2.97
CA GLU A 16 10.03 24.99 -3.61
C GLU A 16 11.26 24.50 -2.82
N TYR A 17 12.42 24.46 -3.47
CA TYR A 17 13.71 24.20 -2.84
C TYR A 17 14.41 25.51 -2.51
N LEU A 18 14.65 25.76 -1.23
CA LEU A 18 15.35 26.95 -0.72
C LEU A 18 16.87 26.79 -0.76
N ARG A 19 17.36 25.54 -0.68
CA ARG A 19 18.78 25.21 -0.75
C ARG A 19 18.95 23.79 -1.25
N GLU A 20 19.99 23.53 -2.03
CA GLU A 20 20.27 22.18 -2.55
C GLU A 20 21.56 21.54 -2.00
N LYS A 21 22.51 22.34 -1.51
CA LYS A 21 23.82 21.87 -1.01
C LYS A 21 24.12 22.41 0.39
N PRO A 22 24.82 21.63 1.25
CA PRO A 22 25.22 20.23 1.06
C PRO A 22 24.05 19.25 1.22
N TYR A 23 22.88 19.72 1.66
CA TYR A 23 21.63 18.98 1.73
C TYR A 23 20.46 19.87 1.27
N ARG A 24 19.38 19.23 0.83
CA ARG A 24 18.18 19.92 0.37
C ARG A 24 17.38 20.48 1.54
N VAL A 25 16.93 21.71 1.38
CA VAL A 25 15.94 22.37 2.25
C VAL A 25 14.81 22.80 1.35
N GLY A 26 13.59 22.37 1.66
CA GLY A 26 12.40 22.73 0.88
C GLY A 26 11.36 23.42 1.76
N LEU A 27 10.63 24.36 1.18
CA LEU A 27 9.39 24.86 1.73
C LEU A 27 8.29 23.83 1.47
N VAL A 28 7.46 23.55 2.47
CA VAL A 28 6.41 22.52 2.38
C VAL A 28 5.07 23.06 2.85
N GLU A 29 4.00 22.55 2.26
CA GLU A 29 2.64 22.69 2.78
C GLU A 29 2.16 21.35 3.33
N TRP A 30 1.47 21.39 4.47
CA TRP A 30 0.87 20.19 5.07
C TRP A 30 -0.36 19.76 4.28
N ILE A 31 -0.51 18.45 4.08
CA ILE A 31 -1.65 17.87 3.38
C ILE A 31 -2.44 17.01 4.36
N GLU A 32 -3.75 17.21 4.39
CA GLU A 32 -4.69 16.40 5.14
C GLU A 32 -5.57 15.58 4.18
N ASP A 33 -6.01 14.41 4.63
CA ASP A 33 -7.04 13.67 3.91
C ASP A 33 -8.39 14.39 4.05
N LYS A 34 -9.19 14.35 2.98
CA LYS A 34 -10.57 14.81 3.03
C LYS A 34 -11.38 13.83 3.87
N PRO A 35 -12.31 14.31 4.72
CA PRO A 35 -13.18 13.41 5.47
C PRO A 35 -13.97 12.53 4.49
N PRO A 36 -14.18 11.25 4.82
CA PRO A 36 -14.93 10.36 3.96
C PRO A 36 -16.39 10.82 3.85
N GLU A 37 -16.92 10.83 2.63
CA GLU A 37 -18.31 11.18 2.33
C GLU A 37 -19.26 9.99 2.57
N GLU A 38 -18.72 8.78 2.66
CA GLU A 38 -19.43 7.51 2.80
C GLU A 38 -18.72 6.58 3.81
N ASP A 39 -19.41 5.51 4.23
CA ASP A 39 -18.79 4.48 5.07
C ASP A 39 -17.83 3.61 4.25
N LEU A 40 -16.53 3.71 4.57
CA LEU A 40 -15.47 2.98 3.87
C LEU A 40 -15.14 1.61 4.48
N ARG A 41 -15.80 1.21 5.57
CA ARG A 41 -15.54 -0.11 6.20
C ARG A 41 -15.75 -1.28 5.25
N PRO A 42 -16.83 -1.33 4.42
CA PRO A 42 -17.01 -2.42 3.46
C PRO A 42 -15.86 -2.52 2.45
N LEU A 43 -15.40 -1.37 1.95
CA LEU A 43 -14.27 -1.30 1.01
C LEU A 43 -12.95 -1.69 1.70
N GLY A 44 -12.75 -1.29 2.95
CA GLY A 44 -11.61 -1.73 3.75
C GLY A 44 -11.58 -3.25 3.93
N THR A 45 -12.71 -3.87 4.23
CA THR A 45 -12.83 -5.34 4.33
C THR A 45 -12.54 -6.04 3.00
N GLU A 46 -12.98 -5.47 1.88
CA GLU A 46 -12.66 -6.00 0.54
C GLU A 46 -11.15 -5.97 0.27
N VAL A 47 -10.49 -4.84 0.54
CA VAL A 47 -9.03 -4.70 0.39
C VAL A 47 -8.29 -5.68 1.29
N GLU A 48 -8.72 -5.84 2.54
CA GLU A 48 -8.12 -6.81 3.47
C GLU A 48 -8.24 -8.25 2.94
N GLN A 49 -9.41 -8.63 2.42
CA GLN A 49 -9.61 -9.96 1.85
C GLN A 49 -8.71 -10.19 0.63
N LEU A 50 -8.63 -9.22 -0.29
CA LEU A 50 -7.75 -9.29 -1.46
C LEU A 50 -6.28 -9.43 -1.06
N LEU A 51 -5.85 -8.70 -0.03
CA LEU A 51 -4.50 -8.81 0.53
C LEU A 51 -4.24 -10.23 1.08
N ARG A 52 -5.18 -10.78 1.86
CA ARG A 52 -5.10 -12.15 2.39
C ARG A 52 -4.99 -13.19 1.25
N ASP A 53 -5.78 -13.04 0.19
CA ASP A 53 -5.74 -13.92 -0.98
C ASP A 53 -4.37 -13.86 -1.67
N VAL A 54 -3.82 -12.67 -1.87
CA VAL A 54 -2.49 -12.47 -2.48
C VAL A 54 -1.41 -13.16 -1.64
N VAL A 55 -1.43 -13.01 -0.32
CA VAL A 55 -0.47 -13.65 0.58
C VAL A 55 -0.61 -15.17 0.54
N HIS A 56 -1.84 -15.68 0.61
CA HIS A 56 -2.12 -17.12 0.55
C HIS A 56 -1.62 -17.76 -0.76
N LEU A 57 -1.93 -17.16 -1.91
CA LEU A 57 -1.50 -17.66 -3.21
C LEU A 57 0.03 -17.56 -3.37
N SER A 58 0.65 -16.48 -2.86
CA SER A 58 2.10 -16.33 -2.88
C SER A 58 2.80 -17.41 -2.04
N ALA A 59 2.28 -17.70 -0.85
CA ALA A 59 2.78 -18.76 0.01
C ALA A 59 2.68 -20.13 -0.66
N LYS A 60 1.53 -20.44 -1.28
CA LYS A 60 1.32 -21.71 -2.01
C LYS A 60 2.27 -21.85 -3.20
N LEU A 61 2.46 -20.79 -3.99
CA LEU A 61 3.33 -20.82 -5.17
C LEU A 61 4.81 -21.02 -4.78
N THR A 62 5.27 -20.30 -3.76
CA THR A 62 6.68 -20.31 -3.29
C THR A 62 7.02 -21.42 -2.32
N ALA A 63 6.02 -22.16 -1.80
CA ALA A 63 6.16 -23.11 -0.69
C ALA A 63 6.82 -22.49 0.56
N GLN A 64 6.66 -21.17 0.75
CA GLN A 64 7.15 -20.44 1.91
C GLN A 64 5.99 -20.05 2.81
N LYS A 65 6.23 -20.02 4.12
CA LYS A 65 5.28 -19.48 5.09
C LYS A 65 5.35 -17.95 5.02
N ILE A 66 4.41 -17.35 4.30
CA ILE A 66 4.21 -15.90 4.26
C ILE A 66 2.95 -15.62 5.06
N GLU A 67 3.07 -14.84 6.13
CA GLU A 67 1.96 -14.50 7.02
C GLU A 67 1.80 -12.98 7.09
N LEU A 68 0.55 -12.56 7.16
CA LEU A 68 0.20 -11.18 7.52
C LEU A 68 0.33 -11.02 9.04
N PRO A 69 0.67 -9.82 9.52
CA PRO A 69 0.61 -9.54 10.95
C PRO A 69 -0.82 -9.73 11.49
N GLU A 70 -0.93 -10.11 12.76
CA GLU A 70 -2.23 -10.32 13.41
C GLU A 70 -2.99 -8.99 13.62
N ASP A 71 -2.26 -7.88 13.76
CA ASP A 71 -2.74 -6.54 14.07
C ASP A 71 -2.84 -5.64 12.82
N LEU A 72 -3.48 -6.15 11.76
CA LEU A 72 -3.79 -5.30 10.61
C LEU A 72 -4.70 -4.12 11.03
N PRO A 73 -4.42 -2.89 10.55
CA PRO A 73 -5.26 -1.75 10.87
C PRO A 73 -6.69 -1.95 10.38
N THR A 74 -7.67 -1.71 11.26
CA THR A 74 -9.10 -1.85 10.93
C THR A 74 -9.71 -0.56 10.41
N LEU A 75 -9.06 0.59 10.65
CA LEU A 75 -9.53 1.88 10.14
C LEU A 75 -9.18 1.98 8.65
N PRO A 76 -10.14 2.31 7.76
CA PRO A 76 -9.90 2.36 6.32
C PRO A 76 -8.73 3.27 5.91
N VAL A 77 -8.54 4.39 6.63
CA VAL A 77 -7.42 5.31 6.41
C VAL A 77 -6.08 4.64 6.72
N GLU A 78 -5.97 4.03 7.88
CA GLU A 78 -4.73 3.38 8.33
C GLU A 78 -4.42 2.15 7.46
N LEU A 79 -5.43 1.35 7.14
CA LEU A 79 -5.31 0.20 6.25
C LEU A 79 -4.75 0.62 4.89
N SER A 80 -5.29 1.70 4.31
CA SER A 80 -4.80 2.19 3.02
C SER A 80 -3.31 2.56 3.04
N TYR A 81 -2.85 3.29 4.06
CA TYR A 81 -1.43 3.59 4.17
C TYR A 81 -0.58 2.36 4.43
N TRP A 82 -1.08 1.43 5.24
CA TRP A 82 -0.39 0.17 5.51
C TRP A 82 -0.21 -0.63 4.22
N VAL A 83 -1.27 -0.83 3.43
CA VAL A 83 -1.23 -1.56 2.16
C VAL A 83 -0.27 -0.88 1.19
N ALA A 84 -0.41 0.44 0.97
CA ALA A 84 0.47 1.20 0.10
C ALA A 84 1.96 1.06 0.49
N SER A 85 2.27 1.06 1.80
CA SER A 85 3.65 0.93 2.29
C SER A 85 4.26 -0.47 2.04
N ASN A 86 3.42 -1.51 1.96
CA ASN A 86 3.83 -2.89 1.73
C ASN A 86 3.86 -3.28 0.23
N LEU A 87 3.50 -2.36 -0.68
CA LEU A 87 3.67 -2.55 -2.12
C LEU A 87 5.13 -2.40 -2.55
N HIS A 88 5.92 -3.47 -2.43
CA HIS A 88 7.33 -3.47 -2.78
C HIS A 88 7.57 -3.43 -4.30
N GLY A 89 8.62 -2.73 -4.71
CA GLY A 89 9.09 -2.70 -6.11
C GLY A 89 8.31 -1.77 -7.04
N VAL A 90 7.33 -1.03 -6.52
CA VAL A 90 6.44 -0.15 -7.31
C VAL A 90 6.42 1.28 -6.77
N ALA A 91 7.59 1.91 -6.66
CA ALA A 91 7.74 3.24 -6.05
C ALA A 91 6.84 4.33 -6.70
N SER A 92 6.63 4.28 -8.02
CA SER A 92 5.73 5.22 -8.71
C SER A 92 4.27 5.06 -8.26
N GLU A 93 3.84 3.83 -7.99
CA GLU A 93 2.49 3.54 -7.52
C GLU A 93 2.35 3.98 -6.06
N GLN A 94 3.35 3.71 -5.22
CA GLN A 94 3.37 4.19 -3.84
C GLN A 94 3.29 5.71 -3.76
N GLN A 95 4.01 6.43 -4.63
CA GLN A 95 3.92 7.89 -4.72
C GLN A 95 2.52 8.35 -5.14
N THR A 96 1.92 7.67 -6.13
CA THR A 96 0.56 7.97 -6.59
C THR A 96 -0.46 7.80 -5.45
N LEU A 97 -0.38 6.71 -4.68
CA LEU A 97 -1.23 6.47 -3.52
C LEU A 97 -0.99 7.51 -2.41
N LEU A 98 0.28 7.89 -2.17
CA LEU A 98 0.64 8.90 -1.17
C LEU A 98 0.00 10.26 -1.46
N GLU A 99 -0.12 10.63 -2.73
CA GLU A 99 -0.69 11.90 -3.20
C GLU A 99 -2.22 11.95 -3.13
N MET A 100 -2.90 10.81 -3.10
CA MET A 100 -4.36 10.74 -3.00
C MET A 100 -4.85 11.28 -1.65
N GLN A 101 -5.74 12.27 -1.66
CA GLN A 101 -6.34 12.85 -0.44
C GLN A 101 -7.68 12.21 -0.06
N LYS A 102 -8.26 11.40 -0.93
CA LYS A 102 -9.50 10.67 -0.67
C LYS A 102 -9.14 9.23 -0.35
N THR A 103 -9.40 8.80 0.89
CA THR A 103 -9.16 7.42 1.32
C THR A 103 -9.91 6.41 0.46
N ALA A 104 -11.13 6.75 0.02
CA ALA A 104 -11.92 5.90 -0.86
C ALA A 104 -11.22 5.61 -2.20
N ASP A 105 -10.65 6.65 -2.81
CA ASP A 105 -9.95 6.52 -4.09
C ASP A 105 -8.67 5.69 -3.92
N ARG A 106 -7.96 5.90 -2.81
CA ARG A 106 -6.77 5.14 -2.44
C ARG A 106 -7.07 3.65 -2.25
N LEU A 107 -8.11 3.32 -1.48
CA LEU A 107 -8.55 1.93 -1.27
C LEU A 107 -9.05 1.27 -2.57
N ARG A 108 -9.79 2.00 -3.41
CA ARG A 108 -10.23 1.48 -4.72
C ARG A 108 -9.02 1.13 -5.60
N ARG A 109 -8.03 2.02 -5.65
CA ARG A 109 -6.80 1.77 -6.40
C ARG A 109 -6.01 0.57 -5.87
N GLU A 110 -5.92 0.44 -4.55
CA GLU A 110 -5.31 -0.72 -3.90
C GLU A 110 -6.05 -2.02 -4.22
N ALA A 111 -7.39 -2.01 -4.19
CA ALA A 111 -8.21 -3.15 -4.57
C ALA A 111 -7.93 -3.59 -6.02
N GLU A 112 -7.83 -2.65 -6.97
CA GLU A 112 -7.47 -2.96 -8.36
C GLU A 112 -6.09 -3.64 -8.47
N ILE A 113 -5.08 -3.10 -7.79
CA ILE A 113 -3.72 -3.63 -7.78
C ILE A 113 -3.69 -5.05 -7.19
N LEU A 114 -4.33 -5.24 -6.04
CA LEU A 114 -4.39 -6.52 -5.36
C LEU A 114 -5.18 -7.56 -6.17
N ALA A 115 -6.32 -7.17 -6.77
CA ALA A 115 -7.10 -8.05 -7.62
C ALA A 115 -6.33 -8.50 -8.87
N SER A 116 -5.61 -7.58 -9.53
CA SER A 116 -4.73 -7.91 -10.66
C SER A 116 -3.62 -8.87 -10.24
N THR A 117 -2.97 -8.61 -9.10
CA THR A 117 -1.91 -9.45 -8.54
C THR A 117 -2.43 -10.84 -8.20
N ARG A 118 -3.58 -10.93 -7.53
CA ARG A 118 -4.26 -12.18 -7.20
C ARG A 118 -4.54 -13.00 -8.45
N ASN A 119 -5.08 -12.37 -9.50
CA ASN A 119 -5.38 -13.08 -10.76
C ASN A 119 -4.12 -13.65 -11.41
N HIS A 120 -3.01 -12.90 -11.44
CA HIS A 120 -1.74 -13.39 -11.94
C HIS A 120 -1.19 -14.57 -11.11
N LEU A 121 -1.30 -14.50 -9.78
CA LEU A 121 -0.87 -15.57 -8.88
C LEU A 121 -1.73 -16.83 -9.01
N ALA A 122 -3.05 -16.66 -9.12
CA ALA A 122 -3.99 -17.77 -9.31
C ALA A 122 -3.71 -18.53 -10.61
N ALA A 123 -3.48 -17.81 -11.72
CA ALA A 123 -3.12 -18.42 -13.00
C ALA A 123 -1.82 -19.24 -12.90
N ARG A 124 -0.79 -18.70 -12.25
CA ARG A 124 0.50 -19.40 -12.05
C ARG A 124 0.37 -20.61 -11.14
N THR A 125 -0.43 -20.50 -10.09
CA THR A 125 -0.66 -21.59 -9.14
C THR A 125 -1.40 -22.74 -9.82
N ALA A 126 -2.44 -22.45 -10.62
CA ALA A 126 -3.18 -23.46 -11.37
C ALA A 126 -2.29 -24.18 -12.40
N LEU A 127 -1.37 -23.47 -13.07
CA LEU A 127 -0.41 -24.10 -13.97
C LEU A 127 0.56 -25.03 -13.24
N LYS A 128 1.04 -24.65 -12.05
CA LYS A 128 1.89 -25.51 -11.22
C LYS A 128 1.15 -26.78 -10.80
N ASP A 129 -0.06 -26.64 -10.27
CA ASP A 129 -0.90 -27.77 -9.82
C ASP A 129 -1.29 -28.72 -10.97
N ALA A 130 -1.30 -28.25 -12.23
CA ALA A 130 -1.58 -29.10 -13.41
C ALA A 130 -0.34 -29.80 -13.99
N LEU A 131 0.87 -29.36 -13.63
CA LEU A 131 2.14 -29.91 -14.09
C LEU A 131 2.81 -30.84 -13.07
N ASP A 132 2.37 -30.77 -11.81
CA ASP A 132 2.72 -31.70 -10.71
C ASP A 132 1.81 -32.95 -10.74
#